data_AF-A0A5J6XN96-F1
#
_entry.id   AF-A0A5J6XN96-F1
#
_cell.length_a   1.000
_cell.length_b   1.000
_cell.length_c   1.000
_cell.angle_alpha   90.00
_cell.angle_beta   90.00
_cell.angle_gamma   90.00
#
_symmetry.space_group_name_H-M   'P 1'
#
loop_
_entity.id
_entity.type
_entity.pdbx_description
1 polymer ?
#
loop_
_entity_poly.entity_id
_entity_poly.type
_entity_poly.pdbx_seq_one_letter_code
_entity_poly.pdbx_strand_id
1 'polypeptide(L)'
;MDSINNEVIQFNSEIKKLIYHSLILDHIDRPVINDDMIAVMVKILRDANVDQKFMPYYIVSVMLMQIALDTHEGVSNTEESESPAKLRKRQLSILAGDYYSSMYYHILAKTKDIEFINLMSRGVQEVNEAKVHLYMDKDADIDTLVKYLKQIETILVEKTAEYFNVIEQKDLFIDFLLWNRLMAELDGYQNKCNSKFIQALQSIHSVNDETADKISDLLKREITKVSDRLRSAMLQYNFKDEMVLRIETSIR
;
A
#
# COMPACT_ATOMS: atom_id res chain seq x y z
N MET A 1 16.60 -14.76 -18.20
CA MET A 1 15.30 -14.25 -17.75
C MET A 1 15.48 -13.90 -16.29
N ASP A 2 15.71 -12.62 -16.03
CA ASP A 2 15.83 -12.09 -14.68
C ASP A 2 14.43 -12.06 -14.08
N SER A 3 14.11 -13.11 -13.32
CA SER A 3 12.81 -13.27 -12.67
C SER A 3 12.48 -12.03 -11.85
N ILE A 4 11.26 -11.50 -11.99
CA ILE A 4 10.71 -10.41 -11.16
C ILE A 4 10.97 -10.66 -9.67
N ASN A 5 10.95 -11.92 -9.23
CA ASN A 5 11.24 -12.29 -7.84
C ASN A 5 12.65 -11.91 -7.39
N ASN A 6 13.66 -12.01 -8.26
CA ASN A 6 15.03 -11.62 -7.90
C ASN A 6 15.14 -10.11 -7.70
N GLU A 7 14.48 -9.33 -8.55
CA GLU A 7 14.41 -7.87 -8.41
C GLU A 7 13.61 -7.46 -7.17
N VAL A 8 12.51 -8.16 -6.87
CA VAL A 8 11.76 -7.94 -5.63
C VAL A 8 12.66 -8.14 -4.41
N ILE A 9 13.41 -9.24 -4.37
CA ILE A 9 14.37 -9.51 -3.27
C ILE A 9 15.44 -8.40 -3.20
N GLN A 10 15.96 -7.98 -4.36
CA GLN A 10 16.95 -6.91 -4.43
C GLN A 10 16.40 -5.59 -3.89
N PHE A 11 15.28 -5.09 -4.42
CA PHE A 11 14.69 -3.81 -4.03
C PHE A 11 14.20 -3.83 -2.59
N ASN A 12 13.64 -4.95 -2.12
CA ASN A 12 13.30 -5.13 -0.72
C ASN A 12 14.55 -4.95 0.17
N SER A 13 15.67 -5.57 -0.18
CA SER A 13 16.95 -5.40 0.53
C SER A 13 17.46 -3.96 0.51
N GLU A 14 17.33 -3.26 -0.61
CA GLU A 14 17.68 -1.84 -0.73
C GLU A 14 16.81 -0.95 0.16
N ILE A 15 15.49 -1.14 0.15
CA ILE A 15 14.54 -0.41 1.01
C ILE A 15 14.87 -0.68 2.48
N LYS A 16 15.08 -1.94 2.87
CA LYS A 16 15.46 -2.34 4.23
C LYS A 16 16.69 -1.56 4.74
N LYS A 17 17.73 -1.40 3.92
CA LYS A 17 18.93 -0.64 4.31
C LYS A 17 18.63 0.83 4.62
N LEU A 18 17.62 1.41 3.97
CA LEU A 18 17.24 2.82 4.14
C LEU A 18 16.33 3.01 5.34
N ILE A 19 15.41 2.08 5.60
CA ILE A 19 14.44 2.18 6.70
C ILE A 19 15.01 1.75 8.06
N TYR A 20 16.04 0.89 8.06
CA TYR A 20 16.60 0.26 9.27
C TYR A 20 17.81 0.99 9.85
N HIS A 21 17.69 2.31 10.05
CA HIS A 21 18.67 3.06 10.83
C HIS A 21 18.50 2.75 12.34
N SER A 22 19.61 2.46 13.03
CA SER A 22 19.63 1.89 14.40
C SER A 22 18.87 2.70 15.45
N LEU A 23 18.74 4.01 15.28
CA LEU A 23 18.09 4.90 16.26
C LEU A 23 16.55 4.74 16.32
N ILE A 24 15.93 4.26 15.23
CA ILE A 24 14.46 4.23 15.09
C ILE A 24 13.91 2.85 15.48
N LEU A 25 14.57 1.78 15.07
CA LEU A 25 14.07 0.40 15.14
C LEU A 25 13.82 -0.16 16.54
N ASP A 26 14.58 0.27 17.54
CA ASP A 26 14.46 -0.28 18.90
C ASP A 26 13.14 0.11 19.58
N HIS A 27 12.40 1.05 18.99
CA HIS A 27 11.26 1.70 19.65
C HIS A 27 10.00 1.80 18.79
N ILE A 28 10.04 1.43 17.51
CA ILE A 28 8.86 1.42 16.62
C ILE A 28 8.58 0.02 16.09
N ASP A 29 7.34 -0.21 15.67
CA ASP A 29 7.01 -1.45 14.95
C ASP A 29 7.73 -1.45 13.61
N ARG A 30 8.21 -2.63 13.19
CA ARG A 30 8.96 -2.76 11.95
C ARG A 30 8.04 -2.44 10.77
N PRO A 31 8.41 -1.49 9.90
CA PRO A 31 7.62 -1.22 8.71
C PRO A 31 7.54 -2.46 7.82
N VAL A 32 6.34 -2.73 7.33
CA VAL A 32 6.09 -3.80 6.37
C VAL A 32 6.45 -3.29 4.98
N ILE A 33 7.19 -4.10 4.21
CA ILE A 33 7.50 -3.81 2.81
C ILE A 33 6.60 -4.69 1.96
N ASN A 34 5.78 -4.07 1.10
CA ASN A 34 4.87 -4.78 0.21
C ASN A 34 5.63 -5.30 -1.04
N ASP A 35 6.01 -6.58 -1.01
CA ASP A 35 6.73 -7.24 -2.11
C ASP A 35 5.93 -7.31 -3.42
N ASP A 36 4.61 -7.38 -3.34
CA ASP A 36 3.73 -7.39 -4.50
C ASP A 36 3.64 -6.00 -5.15
N MET A 37 3.66 -4.93 -4.36
CA MET A 37 3.79 -3.57 -4.88
C MET A 37 5.14 -3.36 -5.58
N ILE A 38 6.23 -3.90 -5.03
CA ILE A 38 7.53 -3.89 -5.72
C ILE A 38 7.43 -4.64 -7.06
N ALA A 39 6.82 -5.83 -7.08
CA ALA A 39 6.66 -6.61 -8.31
C ALA A 39 5.86 -5.87 -9.38
N VAL A 40 4.76 -5.22 -9.00
CA VAL A 40 3.96 -4.38 -9.89
C VAL A 40 4.77 -3.20 -10.43
N MET A 41 5.50 -2.48 -9.56
CA MET A 41 6.34 -1.35 -9.98
C MET A 41 7.46 -1.80 -10.94
N VAL A 42 8.09 -2.93 -10.66
CA VAL A 42 9.05 -3.57 -11.56
C VAL A 42 8.43 -3.84 -12.93
N LYS A 43 7.24 -4.44 -12.96
CA LYS A 43 6.55 -4.76 -14.22
C LYS A 43 6.22 -3.50 -15.02
N ILE A 44 5.65 -2.49 -14.39
CA ILE A 44 5.31 -1.20 -15.01
C ILE A 44 6.57 -0.60 -15.67
N LEU A 45 7.67 -0.49 -14.93
CA LEU A 45 8.88 0.17 -15.44
C LEU A 45 9.58 -0.66 -16.53
N ARG A 46 9.51 -2.00 -16.45
CA ARG A 46 10.01 -2.90 -17.51
C ARG A 46 9.20 -2.76 -18.80
N ASP A 47 7.88 -2.79 -18.70
CA ASP A 47 6.99 -2.64 -19.87
C ASP A 47 7.16 -1.27 -20.53
N ALA A 48 7.45 -0.24 -19.74
CA ALA A 48 7.78 1.10 -20.21
C ALA A 48 9.22 1.25 -20.75
N ASN A 49 10.05 0.20 -20.69
CA ASN A 49 11.46 0.20 -21.09
C ASN A 49 12.29 1.29 -20.37
N VAL A 50 12.01 1.54 -19.09
CA VAL A 50 12.81 2.45 -18.27
C VAL A 50 14.21 1.87 -18.09
N ASP A 51 15.23 2.70 -18.28
CA ASP A 51 16.63 2.29 -18.10
C ASP A 51 16.83 1.72 -16.68
N GLN A 52 17.41 0.53 -16.60
CA GLN A 52 17.63 -0.21 -15.36
C GLN A 52 18.39 0.63 -14.32
N LYS A 53 19.24 1.57 -14.74
CA LYS A 53 19.94 2.48 -13.83
C LYS A 53 19.00 3.43 -13.08
N PHE A 54 17.83 3.72 -13.65
CA PHE A 54 16.84 4.63 -13.07
C PHE A 54 15.73 3.91 -12.29
N MET A 55 15.49 2.63 -12.57
CA MET A 55 14.47 1.83 -11.86
C MET A 55 14.57 1.91 -10.32
N PRO A 56 15.75 1.81 -9.68
CA PRO A 56 15.86 1.92 -8.23
C PRO A 56 15.33 3.25 -7.70
N TYR A 57 15.56 4.37 -8.41
CA TYR A 57 15.10 5.68 -7.94
C TYR A 57 13.58 5.78 -7.95
N TYR A 58 12.89 5.20 -8.92
CA TYR A 58 11.42 5.21 -8.97
C TYR A 58 10.82 4.24 -7.93
N ILE A 59 11.27 2.98 -7.94
CA ILE A 59 10.71 1.92 -7.09
C ILE A 59 10.97 2.24 -5.62
N VAL A 60 12.22 2.46 -5.24
CA VAL A 60 12.59 2.68 -3.82
C VAL A 60 11.93 3.93 -3.28
N SER A 61 11.83 4.99 -4.08
CA SER A 61 11.15 6.22 -3.64
C SER A 61 9.66 5.96 -3.39
N VAL A 62 8.93 5.41 -4.37
CA VAL A 62 7.49 5.14 -4.19
C VAL A 62 7.23 4.24 -2.98
N MET A 63 8.04 3.19 -2.80
CA MET A 63 7.94 2.30 -1.64
C MET A 63 8.24 3.02 -0.32
N LEU A 64 9.26 3.88 -0.25
CA LEU A 64 9.55 4.68 0.95
C LEU A 64 8.41 5.62 1.30
N MET A 65 7.76 6.23 0.30
CA MET A 65 6.61 7.09 0.53
C MET A 65 5.41 6.29 1.04
N GLN A 66 5.13 5.13 0.46
CA GLN A 66 4.07 4.24 0.97
C GLN A 66 4.34 3.85 2.43
N ILE A 67 5.57 3.43 2.73
CA ILE A 67 5.99 3.09 4.09
C ILE A 67 5.84 4.29 5.05
N ALA A 68 6.17 5.50 4.61
CA ALA A 68 6.00 6.71 5.41
C ALA A 68 4.50 6.95 5.73
N LEU A 69 3.65 6.87 4.71
CA LEU A 69 2.21 7.05 4.83
C LEU A 69 1.59 6.03 5.78
N ASP A 70 2.03 4.76 5.71
CA ASP A 70 1.57 3.68 6.58
C ASP A 70 2.10 3.85 8.02
N THR A 71 3.34 4.32 8.17
CA THR A 71 3.96 4.60 9.47
C THR A 71 3.20 5.71 10.22
N HIS A 72 2.78 6.77 9.53
CA HIS A 72 1.96 7.83 10.12
C HIS A 72 0.57 7.34 10.55
N GLU A 73 -0.01 6.38 9.85
CA GLU A 73 -1.32 5.82 10.20
C GLU A 73 -1.32 5.01 11.50
N GLY A 74 -0.17 4.44 11.87
CA GLY A 74 0.03 3.74 13.15
C GLY A 74 0.14 4.66 14.38
N VAL A 75 0.17 5.98 14.19
CA VAL A 75 0.30 6.97 15.29
C VAL A 75 -1.07 7.17 15.96
N SER A 76 -1.21 6.75 17.23
CA SER A 76 -2.44 6.96 18.00
C SER A 76 -2.61 8.42 18.42
N ASN A 77 -3.84 8.95 18.33
CA ASN A 77 -4.22 10.28 18.81
C ASN A 77 -4.68 10.32 20.28
N THR A 78 -4.53 9.22 21.03
CA THR A 78 -4.97 9.17 22.44
C THR A 78 -3.99 9.89 23.36
N GLU A 79 -4.37 11.05 23.88
CA GLU A 79 -3.51 11.86 24.77
C GLU A 79 -3.68 11.55 26.26
N GLU A 80 -4.78 10.90 26.67
CA GLU A 80 -5.08 10.70 28.09
C GLU A 80 -4.35 9.46 28.64
N SER A 81 -3.38 9.69 29.53
CA SER A 81 -2.64 8.69 30.32
C SER A 81 -1.64 7.78 29.59
N GLU A 82 -0.91 8.28 28.58
CA GLU A 82 0.17 7.50 27.97
C GLU A 82 1.37 7.32 28.92
N SER A 83 1.88 6.09 29.04
CA SER A 83 3.15 5.84 29.71
C SER A 83 4.31 6.48 28.92
N PRO A 84 5.45 6.83 29.57
CA PRO A 84 6.60 7.41 28.87
C PRO A 84 7.09 6.58 27.67
N ALA A 85 6.96 5.25 27.76
CA ALA A 85 7.31 4.34 26.67
C ALA A 85 6.38 4.47 25.45
N LYS A 86 5.06 4.60 25.67
CA LYS A 86 4.08 4.80 24.59
C LYS A 86 4.27 6.16 23.91
N LEU A 87 4.47 7.21 24.70
CA LEU A 87 4.77 8.55 24.18
C LEU A 87 6.05 8.54 23.32
N ARG A 88 7.12 7.89 23.81
CA ARG A 88 8.37 7.76 23.07
C ARG A 88 8.19 6.98 21.76
N LYS A 89 7.47 5.86 21.79
CA LYS A 89 7.13 5.09 20.58
C LYS A 89 6.39 5.97 19.57
N ARG A 90 5.36 6.71 20.02
CA ARG A 90 4.59 7.63 19.17
C ARG A 90 5.47 8.70 18.52
N GLN A 91 6.30 9.39 19.30
CA GLN A 91 7.22 10.41 18.79
C GLN A 91 8.22 9.85 17.78
N LEU A 92 8.76 8.66 18.03
CA LEU A 92 9.69 8.00 17.12
C LEU A 92 9.00 7.49 15.86
N SER A 93 7.74 7.06 15.92
CA SER A 93 6.94 6.73 14.74
C SER A 93 6.68 7.96 13.86
N ILE A 94 6.34 9.11 14.45
CA ILE A 94 6.20 10.37 13.70
C ILE A 94 7.53 10.73 13.01
N LEU A 95 8.64 10.70 13.76
CA LEU A 95 9.96 11.00 13.22
C LEU A 95 10.39 10.01 12.12
N ALA A 96 10.03 8.74 12.25
CA ALA A 96 10.30 7.73 11.24
C ALA A 96 9.53 8.02 9.94
N GLY A 97 8.24 8.38 10.04
CA GLY A 97 7.44 8.83 8.91
C GLY A 97 8.09 10.01 8.19
N ASP A 98 8.44 11.07 8.92
CA ASP A 98 9.12 12.26 8.37
C ASP A 98 10.46 11.91 7.70
N TYR A 99 11.23 11.01 8.30
CA TYR A 99 12.50 10.52 7.75
C TYR A 99 12.29 9.74 6.45
N TYR A 100 11.32 8.83 6.39
CA TYR A 100 11.02 8.04 5.19
C TYR A 100 10.48 8.93 4.06
N SER A 101 9.60 9.89 4.35
CA SER A 101 9.14 10.89 3.37
C SER A 101 10.29 11.77 2.86
N SER A 102 11.21 12.16 3.74
CA SER A 102 12.41 12.93 3.34
C SER A 102 13.33 12.11 2.43
N MET A 103 13.53 10.84 2.74
CA MET A 103 14.35 9.91 1.95
C MET A 103 13.72 9.64 0.57
N TYR A 104 12.39 9.54 0.50
CA TYR A 104 11.66 9.50 -0.76
C TYR A 104 12.05 10.68 -1.67
N TYR A 105 11.94 11.92 -1.18
CA TYR A 105 12.26 13.10 -1.99
C TYR A 105 13.75 13.14 -2.37
N HIS A 106 14.63 12.81 -1.42
CA HIS A 106 16.08 12.80 -1.66
C HIS A 106 16.49 11.84 -2.77
N ILE A 107 15.91 10.63 -2.79
CA ILE A 107 16.21 9.61 -3.79
C ILE A 107 15.58 9.99 -5.12
N LEU A 108 14.32 10.42 -5.12
CA LEU A 108 13.62 10.76 -6.36
C LEU A 108 14.25 11.97 -7.06
N ALA A 109 14.75 12.96 -6.32
CA ALA A 109 15.45 14.12 -6.89
C ALA A 109 16.68 13.75 -7.75
N LYS A 110 17.25 12.55 -7.58
CA LYS A 110 18.38 12.06 -8.38
C LYS A 110 18.00 11.73 -9.83
N THR A 111 16.72 11.47 -10.12
CA THR A 111 16.24 11.29 -11.50
C THR A 111 16.26 12.59 -12.28
N LYS A 112 16.19 13.74 -11.57
CA LYS A 112 15.93 15.08 -12.13
C LYS A 112 14.61 15.15 -12.93
N ASP A 113 13.72 14.19 -12.72
CA ASP A 113 12.40 14.14 -13.33
C ASP A 113 11.41 14.98 -12.50
N ILE A 114 11.35 16.27 -12.81
CA ILE A 114 10.52 17.24 -12.09
C ILE A 114 9.03 16.94 -12.29
N GLU A 115 8.64 16.42 -13.46
CA GLU A 115 7.24 16.10 -13.78
C GLU A 115 6.76 14.94 -12.91
N PHE A 116 7.57 13.89 -12.81
CA PHE A 116 7.25 12.75 -11.95
C PHE A 116 7.24 13.13 -10.46
N ILE A 117 8.19 13.96 -9.99
CA ILE A 117 8.18 14.46 -8.60
C ILE A 117 6.87 15.21 -8.29
N ASN A 118 6.43 16.09 -9.18
CA ASN A 118 5.17 16.83 -9.01
C ASN A 118 3.95 15.90 -9.07
N LEU A 119 3.97 14.89 -9.94
CA LEU A 119 2.91 13.89 -10.01
C LEU A 119 2.79 13.09 -8.72
N MET A 120 3.92 12.61 -8.19
CA MET A 120 3.94 11.86 -6.94
C MET A 120 3.53 12.72 -5.75
N SER A 121 3.93 14.00 -5.71
CA SER A 121 3.49 14.94 -4.65
C SER A 121 1.97 15.10 -4.63
N ARG A 122 1.33 15.18 -5.81
CA ARG A 122 -0.13 15.16 -5.94
C ARG A 122 -0.73 13.82 -5.52
N GLY A 123 -0.09 12.71 -5.88
CA GLY A 123 -0.51 11.37 -5.42
C GLY A 123 -0.50 11.25 -3.89
N VAL A 124 0.53 11.77 -3.22
CA VAL A 124 0.59 11.80 -1.76
C VAL A 124 -0.53 12.63 -1.15
N GLN A 125 -0.85 13.78 -1.76
CA GLN A 125 -2.01 14.58 -1.36
C GLN A 125 -3.31 13.77 -1.48
N GLU A 126 -3.55 13.14 -2.61
CA GLU A 126 -4.77 12.34 -2.85
C GLU A 126 -4.89 11.14 -1.90
N VAL A 127 -3.77 10.47 -1.55
CA VAL A 127 -3.76 9.41 -0.54
C VAL A 127 -4.19 9.96 0.83
N ASN A 128 -3.64 11.11 1.23
CA ASN A 128 -4.02 11.73 2.51
C ASN A 128 -5.48 12.17 2.53
N GLU A 129 -6.00 12.71 1.43
CA GLU A 129 -7.43 13.02 1.28
C GLU A 129 -8.30 11.77 1.42
N ALA A 130 -7.93 10.66 0.76
CA ALA A 130 -8.61 9.39 0.90
C ALA A 130 -8.58 8.84 2.34
N LYS A 131 -7.46 9.01 3.07
CA LYS A 131 -7.37 8.67 4.50
C LYS A 131 -8.33 9.50 5.34
N VAL A 132 -8.38 10.81 5.12
CA VAL A 132 -9.33 11.70 5.81
C VAL A 132 -10.77 11.26 5.55
N HIS A 133 -11.13 10.98 4.30
CA HIS A 133 -12.46 10.47 3.95
C HIS A 133 -12.77 9.14 4.64
N LEU A 134 -11.85 8.18 4.62
CA LEU A 134 -12.01 6.90 5.31
C LEU A 134 -12.30 7.07 6.81
N TYR A 135 -11.72 8.09 7.45
CA TYR A 135 -11.86 8.29 8.90
C TYR A 135 -13.07 9.13 9.28
N MET A 136 -13.54 10.01 8.40
CA MET A 136 -14.53 11.05 8.73
C MET A 136 -15.87 10.87 8.03
N ASP A 137 -15.94 10.11 6.95
CA ASP A 137 -17.19 9.85 6.24
C ASP A 137 -18.03 8.80 6.99
N LYS A 138 -18.99 9.28 7.79
CA LYS A 138 -19.86 8.43 8.62
C LYS A 138 -21.05 7.85 7.85
N ASP A 139 -21.33 8.38 6.67
CA ASP A 139 -22.46 7.97 5.82
C ASP A 139 -22.00 7.04 4.67
N ALA A 140 -20.69 6.81 4.55
CA ALA A 140 -20.11 5.90 3.57
C ALA A 140 -20.68 4.49 3.72
N ASP A 141 -21.00 3.86 2.58
CA ASP A 141 -21.24 2.42 2.52
C ASP A 141 -19.93 1.64 2.36
N ILE A 142 -20.02 0.32 2.40
CA ILE A 142 -18.84 -0.54 2.25
C ILE A 142 -18.14 -0.34 0.90
N ASP A 143 -18.88 -0.18 -0.19
CA ASP A 143 -18.29 0.01 -1.52
C ASP A 143 -17.49 1.33 -1.56
N THR A 144 -17.97 2.38 -0.89
CA THR A 144 -17.28 3.66 -0.72
C THR A 144 -16.04 3.54 0.17
N LEU A 145 -16.13 2.84 1.30
CA LEU A 145 -14.95 2.59 2.14
C LEU A 145 -13.88 1.78 1.40
N VAL A 146 -14.28 0.75 0.65
CA VAL A 146 -13.36 -0.05 -0.18
C VAL A 146 -12.73 0.80 -1.27
N LYS A 147 -13.46 1.77 -1.83
CA LYS A 147 -12.90 2.74 -2.78
C LYS A 147 -11.83 3.63 -2.13
N TYR A 148 -12.05 4.13 -0.91
CA TYR A 148 -11.02 4.89 -0.19
C TYR A 148 -9.81 4.02 0.13
N LEU A 149 -10.04 2.78 0.58
CA LEU A 149 -8.96 1.83 0.83
C LEU A 149 -8.14 1.54 -0.44
N LYS A 150 -8.81 1.36 -1.58
CA LYS A 150 -8.20 1.21 -2.90
C LYS A 150 -7.31 2.41 -3.22
N GLN A 151 -7.84 3.62 -3.06
CA GLN A 151 -7.09 4.86 -3.32
C GLN A 151 -5.83 4.96 -2.44
N ILE A 152 -5.95 4.67 -1.15
CA ILE A 152 -4.84 4.69 -0.21
C ILE A 152 -3.72 3.73 -0.62
N GLU A 153 -4.09 2.53 -1.09
CA GLU A 153 -3.13 1.49 -1.46
C GLU A 153 -2.50 1.72 -2.85
N THR A 154 -3.26 2.23 -3.82
CA THR A 154 -2.86 2.11 -5.24
C THR A 154 -2.54 3.42 -5.95
N ILE A 155 -2.89 4.59 -5.42
CA ILE A 155 -2.76 5.87 -6.17
C ILE A 155 -1.34 6.12 -6.68
N LEU A 156 -0.31 5.86 -5.87
CA LEU A 156 1.08 6.12 -6.28
C LEU A 156 1.51 5.20 -7.43
N VAL A 157 1.07 3.94 -7.39
CA VAL A 157 1.31 2.95 -8.45
C VAL A 157 0.51 3.29 -9.69
N GLU A 158 -0.76 3.67 -9.55
CA GLU A 158 -1.64 4.08 -10.63
C GLU A 158 -1.06 5.27 -11.39
N LYS A 159 -0.65 6.32 -10.68
CA LYS A 159 -0.01 7.49 -11.29
C LYS A 159 1.32 7.13 -11.96
N THR A 160 2.07 6.19 -11.40
CA THR A 160 3.29 5.69 -12.05
C THR A 160 2.99 5.00 -13.37
N ALA A 161 1.99 4.10 -13.39
CA ALA A 161 1.55 3.41 -14.59
C ALA A 161 1.09 4.40 -15.68
N GLU A 162 0.32 5.43 -15.30
CA GLU A 162 -0.15 6.46 -16.22
C GLU A 162 0.99 7.32 -16.77
N TYR A 163 1.93 7.75 -15.92
CA TYR A 163 3.08 8.55 -16.33
C TYR A 163 3.96 7.83 -17.37
N PHE A 164 4.18 6.54 -17.16
CA PHE A 164 4.98 5.71 -18.08
C PHE A 164 4.14 5.07 -19.20
N ASN A 165 2.87 5.46 -19.34
CA ASN A 165 1.95 5.00 -20.39
C ASN A 165 1.72 3.47 -20.42
N VAL A 166 1.74 2.82 -19.24
CA VAL A 166 1.41 1.40 -19.05
C VAL A 166 -0.03 1.28 -18.59
N ILE A 167 -0.96 1.53 -19.51
CA ILE A 167 -2.40 1.65 -19.18
C ILE A 167 -3.10 0.30 -19.30
N GLU A 168 -2.70 -0.56 -20.25
CA GLU A 168 -3.42 -1.80 -20.55
C GLU A 168 -3.55 -2.70 -19.31
N GLN A 169 -2.44 -2.96 -18.61
CA GLN A 169 -2.40 -3.84 -17.43
C GLN A 169 -2.73 -3.13 -16.10
N LYS A 170 -3.04 -1.82 -16.15
CA LYS A 170 -3.19 -0.98 -14.95
C LYS A 170 -4.26 -1.52 -14.00
N ASP A 171 -5.43 -1.84 -14.53
CA ASP A 171 -6.57 -2.31 -13.72
C ASP A 171 -6.29 -3.65 -13.05
N LEU A 172 -5.57 -4.56 -13.73
CA LEU A 172 -5.14 -5.84 -13.17
C LEU A 172 -4.23 -5.64 -11.95
N PHE A 173 -3.24 -4.76 -12.06
CA PHE A 173 -2.32 -4.47 -10.97
C PHE A 173 -3.00 -3.78 -9.79
N ILE A 174 -3.85 -2.81 -10.08
CA ILE A 174 -4.60 -2.08 -9.07
C ILE A 174 -5.52 -3.04 -8.28
N ASP A 175 -6.27 -3.89 -8.98
CA ASP A 175 -7.16 -4.84 -8.31
C ASP A 175 -6.37 -5.92 -7.55
N PHE A 176 -5.15 -6.27 -7.99
CA PHE A 176 -4.29 -7.22 -7.28
C PHE A 176 -3.80 -6.64 -5.95
N LEU A 177 -3.33 -5.39 -5.96
CA LEU A 177 -2.91 -4.70 -4.74
C LEU A 177 -4.09 -4.49 -3.78
N LEU A 178 -5.26 -4.11 -4.29
CA LEU A 178 -6.48 -4.02 -3.48
C LEU A 178 -6.85 -5.38 -2.86
N TRP A 179 -6.77 -6.47 -3.64
CA TRP A 179 -7.06 -7.80 -3.13
C TRP A 179 -6.13 -8.18 -1.97
N ASN A 180 -4.81 -7.97 -2.15
CA ASN A 180 -3.83 -8.18 -1.08
C ASN A 180 -4.16 -7.35 0.17
N ARG A 181 -4.55 -6.08 -0.02
CA ARG A 181 -4.90 -5.20 1.09
C ARG A 181 -6.15 -5.68 1.83
N LEU A 182 -7.20 -6.11 1.12
CA LEU A 182 -8.41 -6.66 1.72
C LEU A 182 -8.15 -8.00 2.44
N MET A 183 -7.29 -8.84 1.89
CA MET A 183 -6.86 -10.07 2.56
C MET A 183 -6.12 -9.77 3.88
N ALA A 184 -5.23 -8.78 3.88
CA ALA A 184 -4.55 -8.33 5.10
C ALA A 184 -5.53 -7.74 6.13
N GLU A 185 -6.57 -7.03 5.70
CA GLU A 185 -7.64 -6.54 6.57
C GLU A 185 -8.47 -7.69 7.18
N LEU A 186 -8.77 -8.72 6.39
CA LEU A 186 -9.48 -9.91 6.88
C LEU A 186 -8.65 -10.69 7.92
N ASP A 187 -7.37 -10.94 7.62
CA ASP A 187 -6.45 -11.62 8.55
C ASP A 187 -6.24 -10.79 9.83
N GLY A 188 -6.00 -9.48 9.68
CA GLY A 188 -5.89 -8.55 10.81
C GLY A 188 -7.12 -8.58 11.70
N TYR A 189 -8.31 -8.54 11.10
CA TYR A 189 -9.57 -8.61 11.84
C TYR A 189 -9.74 -9.93 12.59
N GLN A 190 -9.44 -11.07 11.97
CA GLN A 190 -9.47 -12.38 12.61
C GLN A 190 -8.49 -12.48 13.79
N ASN A 191 -7.35 -11.82 13.67
CA ASN A 191 -6.33 -11.72 14.71
C ASN A 191 -6.59 -10.58 15.73
N LYS A 192 -7.80 -10.00 15.73
CA LYS A 192 -8.25 -8.92 16.63
C LYS A 192 -7.45 -7.61 16.50
N CYS A 193 -6.82 -7.39 15.35
CA CYS A 193 -6.20 -6.12 14.98
C CYS A 193 -7.22 -5.26 14.22
N ASN A 194 -7.76 -4.23 14.89
CA ASN A 194 -8.69 -3.31 14.25
C ASN A 194 -7.94 -2.17 13.56
N SER A 195 -7.78 -2.28 12.24
CA SER A 195 -7.31 -1.18 11.41
C SER A 195 -8.30 0.00 11.40
N LYS A 196 -7.90 1.13 10.82
CA LYS A 196 -8.79 2.27 10.61
C LYS A 196 -9.95 1.94 9.67
N PHE A 197 -9.70 1.12 8.65
CA PHE A 197 -10.75 0.64 7.75
C PHE A 197 -11.79 -0.20 8.50
N ILE A 198 -11.36 -1.14 9.35
CA ILE A 198 -12.26 -1.94 10.18
C ILE A 198 -13.03 -1.07 11.17
N GLN A 199 -12.38 -0.09 11.79
CA GLN A 199 -13.05 0.87 12.68
C GLN A 199 -14.15 1.65 11.95
N ALA A 200 -13.88 2.12 10.74
CA ALA A 200 -14.86 2.80 9.91
C ALA A 200 -16.04 1.86 9.57
N LEU A 201 -15.75 0.63 9.16
CA LEU A 201 -16.76 -0.39 8.85
C LEU A 201 -17.63 -0.74 10.07
N GLN A 202 -17.04 -0.86 11.26
CA GLN A 202 -17.74 -1.09 12.53
C GLN A 202 -18.66 0.08 12.90
N SER A 203 -18.23 1.32 12.63
CA SER A 203 -19.01 2.51 12.96
C SER A 203 -20.32 2.61 12.16
N ILE A 204 -20.34 2.09 10.93
CA ILE A 204 -21.53 2.03 10.07
C ILE A 204 -22.54 0.99 10.59
N HIS A 205 -22.08 -0.07 11.25
CA HIS A 205 -22.90 -1.26 11.53
C HIS A 205 -23.40 -1.43 12.98
N SER A 206 -23.31 -0.41 13.84
CA SER A 206 -23.88 -0.39 15.22
C SER A 206 -23.65 -1.68 16.04
N VAL A 207 -22.56 -1.66 16.82
CA VAL A 207 -22.03 -2.67 17.75
C VAL A 207 -23.08 -3.57 18.43
N ASN A 208 -23.05 -4.87 18.09
CA ASN A 208 -23.54 -6.04 18.87
C ASN A 208 -22.74 -7.29 18.43
N ASP A 209 -22.56 -8.34 19.24
CA ASP A 209 -21.74 -9.52 18.89
C ASP A 209 -22.12 -10.22 17.57
N GLU A 210 -23.38 -10.10 17.10
CA GLU A 210 -23.82 -10.53 15.76
C GLU A 210 -23.15 -9.77 14.59
N THR A 211 -22.43 -8.68 14.87
CA THR A 211 -21.72 -7.87 13.86
C THR A 211 -20.37 -8.46 13.50
N ALA A 212 -19.79 -9.32 14.34
CA ALA A 212 -18.45 -9.85 14.09
C ALA A 212 -18.41 -10.77 12.86
N ASP A 213 -19.38 -11.68 12.77
CA ASP A 213 -19.59 -12.55 11.60
C ASP A 213 -19.99 -11.72 10.37
N LYS A 214 -20.82 -10.68 10.53
CA LYS A 214 -21.24 -9.80 9.43
C LYS A 214 -20.07 -9.05 8.79
N ILE A 215 -19.12 -8.52 9.57
CA ILE A 215 -17.94 -7.83 9.03
C ILE A 215 -17.05 -8.79 8.24
N SER A 216 -16.83 -9.99 8.78
CA SER A 216 -16.07 -11.04 8.10
C SER A 216 -16.72 -11.42 6.77
N ASP A 217 -18.04 -11.59 6.75
CA ASP A 217 -18.79 -11.95 5.55
C ASP A 217 -18.81 -10.81 4.51
N LEU A 218 -18.91 -9.56 4.96
CA LEU A 218 -18.79 -8.38 4.11
C LEU A 218 -17.41 -8.31 3.44
N LEU A 219 -16.33 -8.45 4.20
CA LEU A 219 -14.97 -8.50 3.68
C LEU A 219 -14.79 -9.64 2.67
N LYS A 220 -15.23 -10.86 3.00
CA LYS A 220 -15.17 -12.02 2.09
C LYS A 220 -15.93 -11.77 0.79
N ARG A 221 -17.08 -11.09 0.86
CA ARG A 221 -17.85 -10.71 -0.33
C ARG A 221 -17.07 -9.75 -1.21
N GLU A 222 -16.47 -8.71 -0.64
CA GLU A 222 -15.65 -7.76 -1.41
C GLU A 222 -14.39 -8.41 -1.98
N ILE A 223 -13.73 -9.28 -1.22
CA ILE A 223 -12.59 -10.10 -1.69
C ILE A 223 -13.01 -10.98 -2.86
N THR A 224 -14.19 -11.61 -2.81
CA THR A 224 -14.70 -12.46 -3.90
C THR A 224 -14.99 -11.62 -5.15
N LYS A 225 -15.63 -10.46 -5.01
CA LYS A 225 -15.85 -9.52 -6.13
C LYS A 225 -14.52 -9.15 -6.81
N VAL A 226 -13.48 -8.82 -6.03
CA VAL A 226 -12.16 -8.45 -6.56
C VAL A 226 -11.49 -9.67 -7.21
N SER A 227 -11.58 -10.85 -6.58
CA SER A 227 -11.02 -12.10 -7.11
C SER A 227 -11.63 -12.46 -8.47
N ASP A 228 -12.94 -12.26 -8.64
CA ASP A 228 -13.62 -12.55 -9.91
C ASP A 228 -13.23 -11.56 -11.01
N ARG A 229 -13.03 -10.27 -10.66
CA ARG A 229 -12.45 -9.29 -11.59
C ARG A 229 -11.04 -9.67 -12.00
N LEU A 230 -10.20 -10.08 -11.05
CA LEU A 230 -8.83 -10.54 -11.32
C LEU A 230 -8.81 -11.76 -12.24
N ARG A 231 -9.64 -12.78 -11.95
CA ARG A 231 -9.76 -13.96 -12.82
C ARG A 231 -10.19 -13.59 -14.23
N SER A 232 -11.18 -12.71 -14.36
CA SER A 232 -11.69 -12.26 -15.65
C SER A 232 -10.64 -11.46 -16.43
N ALA A 233 -9.89 -10.59 -15.75
CA ALA A 233 -8.82 -9.80 -16.35
C ALA A 233 -7.66 -10.71 -16.79
N MET A 234 -7.22 -11.66 -15.96
CA MET A 234 -6.13 -12.59 -16.29
C MET A 234 -6.40 -13.41 -17.56
N LEU A 235 -7.65 -13.74 -17.88
CA LEU A 235 -8.01 -14.43 -19.14
C LEU A 235 -7.69 -13.61 -20.40
N GLN A 236 -7.57 -12.29 -20.25
CA GLN A 236 -7.21 -11.38 -21.34
C GLN A 236 -5.69 -11.27 -21.53
N TYR A 237 -4.90 -11.78 -20.57
CA TYR A 237 -3.44 -11.70 -20.57
C TYR A 237 -2.80 -13.08 -20.81
N ASN A 238 -1.54 -13.05 -21.26
CA ASN A 238 -0.79 -14.28 -21.51
C ASN A 238 -0.40 -14.94 -20.17
N PHE A 239 -0.82 -16.18 -19.93
CA PHE A 239 -0.44 -16.98 -18.75
C PHE A 239 1.07 -17.21 -18.57
N LYS A 240 1.89 -16.88 -19.58
CA LYS A 240 3.37 -16.88 -19.45
C LYS A 240 3.94 -15.60 -18.86
N ASP A 241 3.13 -14.58 -18.64
CA ASP A 241 3.57 -13.36 -17.95
C ASP A 241 3.84 -13.69 -16.47
N GLU A 242 5.04 -13.37 -15.99
CA GLU A 242 5.46 -13.63 -14.62
C GLU A 242 4.53 -12.98 -13.58
N MET A 243 3.92 -11.83 -13.91
CA MET A 243 2.95 -11.18 -13.03
C MET A 243 1.63 -11.95 -12.99
N VAL A 244 1.15 -12.47 -14.11
CA VAL A 244 -0.08 -13.29 -14.14
C VAL A 244 0.11 -14.56 -13.30
N LEU A 245 1.26 -15.22 -13.41
CA LEU A 245 1.58 -16.40 -12.60
C LEU A 245 1.66 -16.07 -11.10
N ARG A 246 2.24 -14.91 -10.75
CA ARG A 246 2.30 -14.43 -9.36
C ARG A 246 0.90 -14.19 -8.79
N ILE A 247 0.05 -13.47 -9.53
CA ILE A 247 -1.34 -13.21 -9.14
C ILE A 247 -2.12 -14.53 -8.98
N GLU A 248 -1.98 -15.44 -9.95
CA GLU A 248 -2.65 -16.74 -9.90
C GLU A 248 -2.22 -17.58 -8.69
N THR A 249 -0.93 -17.55 -8.34
CA THR A 249 -0.41 -18.25 -7.17
C THR A 249 -0.94 -17.66 -5.86
N SER A 250 -1.14 -16.34 -5.80
CA SER A 250 -1.68 -15.68 -4.60
C SER A 250 -3.17 -15.96 -4.37
N ILE A 251 -3.97 -16.11 -5.43
CA ILE A 251 -5.44 -16.25 -5.33
C ILE A 251 -5.91 -17.72 -5.24
N ARG A 252 -5.02 -18.69 -5.48
CA ARG A 252 -5.30 -20.13 -5.37
C ARG A 252 -5.35 -20.59 -3.91
#